data_AF-A0A2N3AEU5-F1
#
_entry.id   AF-A0A2N3AEU5-F1
#
_cell.length_a   1.000
_cell.length_b   1.000
_cell.length_c   1.000
_cell.angle_alpha   90.00
_cell.angle_beta   90.00
_cell.angle_gamma   90.00
#
_symmetry.space_group_name_H-M   'P 1'
#
loop_
_entity.id
_entity.type
_entity.pdbx_description
1 polymer ?
#
loop_
_entity_poly.entity_id
_entity_poly.type
_entity_poly.pdbx_seq_one_letter_code
_entity_poly.pdbx_strand_id
1 'polypeptide(L)'
;MNREIDLLIIKSFENDLLLNEQELLQKMLAEDHLMAERYETLLQIYSTLKNYQPDFKALFSERVRSRLSLQRRLKISQQQLYMLMLRISMSVAAAVFVLLIYVLWQENSITVDGLLGLAGLKSDDFTNLLANY
;
A
#
# COMPACT_ATOMS: atom_id res chain seq x y z
N MET A 1 18.53 -28.60 15.08
CA MET A 1 18.66 -27.33 15.82
C MET A 1 17.64 -27.34 16.94
N ASN A 2 18.09 -27.35 18.20
CA ASN A 2 17.21 -27.47 19.38
C ASN A 2 16.70 -26.08 19.78
N ARG A 3 15.44 -25.78 19.42
CA ARG A 3 14.79 -24.48 19.67
C ARG A 3 14.79 -24.07 21.15
N GLU A 4 14.74 -25.04 22.05
CA GLU A 4 14.74 -24.79 23.50
C GLU A 4 16.07 -24.20 23.99
N ILE A 5 17.19 -24.60 23.40
CA ILE A 5 18.51 -24.11 23.78
C ILE A 5 18.74 -22.69 23.26
N ASP A 6 18.31 -22.41 22.02
CA ASP A 6 18.38 -21.05 21.47
C ASP A 6 17.54 -20.06 22.31
N LEU A 7 16.39 -20.50 22.83
CA LEU A 7 15.55 -19.70 23.74
C LEU A 7 16.23 -19.45 25.09
N LEU A 8 16.91 -20.44 25.68
CA LEU A 8 17.65 -20.27 26.93
C LEU A 8 18.80 -19.25 26.78
N ILE A 9 19.49 -19.27 25.65
CA ILE A 9 20.54 -18.29 25.35
C ILE A 9 19.97 -16.88 25.24
N ILE A 10 18.84 -16.71 24.53
CA ILE A 10 18.19 -15.38 24.38
C ILE A 10 17.75 -14.85 25.75
N LYS A 11 17.05 -15.67 26.54
CA LYS A 11 16.65 -15.32 27.92
C LYS A 11 17.85 -14.90 28.78
N SER A 12 19.03 -15.51 28.56
CA SER A 12 20.24 -15.16 29.29
C SER A 12 20.70 -13.71 29.05
N PHE A 13 20.46 -13.17 27.85
CA PHE A 13 20.82 -11.79 27.52
C PHE A 13 19.80 -10.77 28.02
N GLU A 14 18.56 -11.20 28.26
CA GLU A 14 17.48 -10.36 28.77
C GLU A 14 17.42 -10.35 30.32
N ASN A 15 18.28 -11.12 30.99
CA ASN A 15 18.27 -11.38 32.45
C ASN A 15 16.99 -12.06 32.96
N ASP A 16 16.28 -12.79 32.10
CA ASP A 16 15.00 -13.45 32.39
C ASP A 16 15.15 -14.96 32.69
N LEU A 17 16.35 -15.41 33.05
CA LEU A 17 16.60 -16.82 33.39
C LEU A 17 16.21 -17.12 34.85
N LEU A 18 15.47 -18.20 35.04
CA LEU A 18 15.29 -18.82 36.34
C LEU A 18 16.58 -19.54 36.77
N LEU A 19 16.78 -19.71 38.09
CA LEU A 19 18.01 -20.30 38.65
C LEU A 19 18.32 -21.70 38.07
N ASN A 20 17.28 -22.52 37.90
CA ASN A 20 17.35 -23.86 37.32
C ASN A 20 17.70 -23.85 35.81
N GLU A 21 17.18 -22.87 35.06
CA GLU A 21 17.51 -22.67 33.65
C GLU A 21 18.96 -22.20 33.47
N GLN A 22 19.47 -21.41 34.42
CA GLN A 22 20.86 -20.95 34.43
C GLN A 22 21.85 -22.09 34.69
N GLU A 23 21.57 -22.97 35.66
CA GLU A 23 22.38 -24.17 35.93
C GLU A 23 22.39 -25.11 34.71
N LEU A 24 21.23 -25.31 34.08
CA LEU A 24 21.09 -26.12 32.88
C LEU A 24 21.88 -25.54 31.69
N LEU A 25 21.83 -24.22 31.49
CA LEU A 25 22.64 -23.54 30.48
C LEU A 25 24.13 -23.68 30.76
N GLN A 26 24.58 -23.48 32.01
CA GLN A 26 26.00 -23.63 32.38
C GLN A 26 26.50 -25.06 32.17
N LYS A 27 25.68 -26.07 32.52
CA LYS A 27 26.01 -27.47 32.27
C LYS A 27 26.17 -27.76 30.78
N MET A 28 25.25 -27.25 29.95
CA MET A 28 25.33 -27.42 28.50
C MET A 28 26.54 -26.72 27.88
N LEU A 29 26.86 -25.51 28.35
CA LEU A 29 28.07 -24.79 27.91
C LEU A 29 29.37 -25.50 28.32
N ALA A 30 29.35 -26.26 29.42
CA ALA A 30 30.49 -27.05 29.87
C ALA A 30 30.65 -28.39 29.11
N GLU A 31 29.55 -28.97 28.65
CA GLU A 31 29.54 -30.26 27.93
C GLU A 31 29.80 -30.11 26.42
N ASP A 32 29.39 -29.00 25.80
CA ASP A 32 29.53 -28.75 24.35
C ASP A 32 30.37 -27.50 24.04
N HIS A 33 31.61 -27.73 23.60
CA HIS A 33 32.53 -26.67 23.20
C HIS A 33 32.03 -25.81 22.03
N LEU A 34 31.30 -26.39 21.08
CA LEU A 34 30.79 -25.67 19.92
C LEU A 34 29.65 -24.74 20.35
N MET A 35 28.85 -25.18 21.33
CA MET A 35 27.82 -24.35 21.95
C MET A 35 28.40 -23.19 22.75
N ALA A 36 29.49 -23.42 23.47
CA ALA A 36 30.21 -22.39 24.23
C ALA A 36 30.75 -21.29 23.32
N GLU A 37 31.40 -21.65 22.21
CA GLU A 37 31.92 -20.69 21.22
C GLU A 37 30.79 -19.87 20.58
N ARG A 38 29.66 -20.52 20.26
CA ARG A 38 28.46 -19.83 19.74
C ARG A 38 27.87 -18.87 20.77
N TYR A 39 27.82 -19.26 22.04
CA TYR A 39 27.35 -18.39 23.13
C TYR A 39 28.23 -17.16 23.29
N GLU A 40 29.55 -17.34 23.27
CA GLU A 40 30.52 -16.25 23.37
C GLU A 40 30.39 -15.27 22.20
N THR A 41 30.24 -15.79 20.98
CA THR A 41 30.01 -14.97 19.77
C THR A 41 28.75 -14.12 19.91
N LEU A 42 27.65 -14.72 20.38
CA LEU A 42 26.39 -14.01 20.60
C LEU A 42 26.49 -12.97 21.72
N LEU A 43 27.24 -13.25 22.78
CA LEU A 43 27.51 -12.31 23.86
C LEU A 43 28.31 -11.09 23.37
N GLN A 44 29.29 -11.30 22.49
CA GLN A 44 30.03 -10.21 21.85
C GLN A 44 29.13 -9.33 20.97
N ILE A 45 28.25 -9.94 20.18
CA ILE A 45 27.27 -9.20 19.36
C ILE A 45 26.31 -8.41 20.26
N TYR A 46 25.74 -9.06 21.27
CA TYR A 46 24.82 -8.44 22.21
C TYR A 46 25.46 -7.26 22.94
N SER A 47 26.69 -7.41 23.44
CA SER A 47 27.39 -6.31 24.12
C SER A 47 27.68 -5.12 23.18
N THR A 48 27.99 -5.39 21.91
CA THR A 48 28.17 -4.36 20.87
C THR A 48 26.86 -3.61 20.58
N LEU A 49 25.75 -4.34 20.50
CA LEU A 49 24.44 -3.77 20.16
C LEU A 49 23.73 -3.13 21.36
N LYS A 50 23.97 -3.60 22.59
CA LYS A 50 23.32 -3.10 23.80
C LYS A 50 23.53 -1.60 24.02
N ASN A 51 24.70 -1.10 23.63
CA ASN A 51 25.06 0.31 23.74
C ASN A 51 24.94 1.06 22.40
N TYR A 52 24.46 0.40 21.35
CA TYR A 52 24.25 1.03 20.07
C TYR A 52 23.07 2.00 20.16
N GLN A 53 23.36 3.29 20.21
CA GLN A 53 22.37 4.33 20.00
C GLN A 53 22.39 4.71 18.52
N PRO A 54 21.29 4.48 17.78
CA PRO A 54 21.20 4.95 16.41
C PRO A 54 21.27 6.48 16.41
N ASP A 55 22.38 7.03 15.94
CA ASP A 55 22.51 8.46 15.76
C ASP A 55 21.75 8.88 14.50
N PHE A 56 20.71 9.70 14.70
CA PHE A 56 20.00 10.29 13.59
C PHE A 56 20.76 11.52 13.13
N LYS A 57 21.08 11.58 11.83
CA LYS A 57 21.65 12.78 11.21
C LYS A 57 20.91 14.03 11.71
N ALA A 58 21.65 15.05 12.16
CA ALA A 58 21.11 16.31 12.65
C ALA A 58 19.91 16.79 11.81
N LEU A 59 18.87 17.32 12.46
CA LEU A 59 17.63 17.77 11.83
C LEU A 59 16.76 16.66 11.19
N PHE A 60 16.90 15.41 11.64
CA PHE A 60 16.07 14.30 11.14
C PHE A 60 14.58 14.56 11.38
N SER A 61 14.22 15.02 12.57
CA SER A 61 12.83 15.29 12.95
C SER A 61 12.20 16.36 12.06
N GLU A 62 12.96 17.39 11.73
CA GLU A 62 12.59 18.52 10.88
C GLU A 62 12.41 18.07 9.43
N ARG A 63 13.31 17.20 8.92
CA ARG A 63 13.18 16.59 7.59
C ARG A 63 11.94 15.71 7.48
N VAL A 64 11.63 14.93 8.51
CA VAL A 64 10.42 14.09 8.51
C VAL A 64 9.16 14.96 8.54
N ARG A 65 9.10 15.96 9.43
CA ARG A 65 7.96 16.89 9.53
C ARG A 65 7.73 17.66 8.24
N SER A 66 8.79 18.13 7.58
CA SER A 66 8.66 18.88 6.33
C SER A 66 8.09 18.00 5.21
N ARG A 67 8.56 16.75 5.07
CA ARG A 67 8.03 15.79 4.09
C ARG A 67 6.55 15.46 4.33
N LEU A 68 6.15 15.22 5.59
CA LEU A 68 4.76 14.97 5.95
C LEU A 68 3.86 16.19 5.63
N SER A 69 4.35 17.40 5.91
CA SER A 69 3.61 18.63 5.63
C SER A 69 3.41 18.86 4.12
N LEU A 70 4.44 18.57 3.30
CA LEU A 70 4.37 18.66 1.84
C LEU A 70 3.36 17.68 1.26
N GLN A 71 3.38 16.42 1.71
CA GLN A 71 2.43 15.41 1.27
C GLN A 71 0.98 15.79 1.61
N ARG A 72 0.75 16.34 2.80
CA ARG A 72 -0.58 16.84 3.19
C ARG A 72 -1.04 18.00 2.30
N ARG A 73 -0.15 18.96 1.99
CA ARG A 73 -0.47 20.08 1.08
C ARG A 73 -0.79 19.60 -0.34
N LEU A 74 0.00 18.68 -0.89
CA LEU A 74 -0.23 18.11 -2.22
C LEU A 74 -1.56 17.37 -2.31
N LYS A 75 -1.95 16.64 -1.26
CA LYS A 75 -3.24 15.94 -1.21
C LYS A 75 -4.41 16.93 -1.21
N ILE A 76 -4.31 18.02 -0.44
CA ILE A 76 -5.34 19.07 -0.40
C ILE A 76 -5.44 19.77 -1.75
N SER A 77 -4.31 20.13 -2.38
CA SER A 77 -4.34 20.81 -3.68
C SER A 77 -4.90 19.92 -4.80
N GLN A 78 -4.59 18.61 -4.79
CA GLN A 78 -5.14 17.65 -5.75
C GLN A 78 -6.66 17.50 -5.59
N GLN A 79 -7.17 17.44 -4.35
CA GLN A 79 -8.62 17.39 -4.10
C GLN A 79 -9.33 18.66 -4.58
N GLN A 80 -8.74 19.83 -4.35
CA GLN A 80 -9.30 21.10 -4.82
C GLN A 80 -9.33 21.18 -6.36
N LEU A 81 -8.24 20.79 -7.03
CA LEU A 81 -8.18 20.72 -8.49
C LEU A 81 -9.19 19.73 -9.07
N TYR A 82 -9.33 18.55 -8.46
CA TYR A 82 -10.32 17.55 -8.85
C TYR A 82 -11.75 18.10 -8.74
N MET A 83 -12.08 18.76 -7.63
CA MET A 83 -13.41 19.36 -7.43
C MET A 83 -13.70 20.48 -8.42
N LEU A 84 -12.70 21.30 -8.79
CA LEU A 84 -12.82 22.32 -9.82
C LEU A 84 -13.08 21.69 -11.20
N MET A 85 -12.27 20.70 -11.58
CA MET A 85 -12.46 19.94 -12.83
C MET A 85 -13.84 19.30 -12.91
N LEU A 86 -14.30 18.67 -11.82
CA LEU A 86 -15.62 18.05 -11.75
C LEU A 86 -16.75 19.07 -11.95
N ARG A 87 -16.66 20.26 -11.35
CA ARG A 87 -17.66 21.32 -11.52
C ARG A 87 -17.70 21.85 -12.96
N ILE A 88 -16.53 22.04 -13.56
CA ILE A 88 -16.42 22.51 -14.95
C ILE A 88 -16.96 21.44 -15.90
N SER A 89 -16.59 20.18 -15.73
CA SER A 89 -17.07 19.09 -16.59
C SER A 89 -18.57 18.89 -16.49
N MET A 90 -19.16 18.97 -15.29
CA MET A 90 -20.62 18.91 -15.11
C MET A 90 -21.33 20.08 -15.79
N SER A 91 -20.75 21.29 -15.74
CA SER A 91 -21.32 22.46 -16.41
C SER A 91 -21.27 22.33 -17.94
N VAL A 92 -20.15 21.81 -18.47
CA VAL A 92 -20.00 21.53 -19.90
C VAL A 92 -20.97 20.42 -20.34
N ALA A 93 -21.07 19.34 -19.57
CA ALA A 93 -22.02 18.26 -19.84
C ALA A 93 -23.47 18.77 -19.86
N ALA A 94 -23.85 19.62 -18.90
CA ALA A 94 -25.16 20.24 -18.86
C ALA A 94 -25.43 21.10 -20.11
N ALA A 95 -24.46 21.90 -20.56
CA ALA A 95 -24.59 22.68 -21.79
C ALA A 95 -24.80 21.80 -23.03
N VAL A 96 -24.07 20.67 -23.11
CA VAL A 96 -24.25 19.68 -24.18
C VAL A 96 -25.65 19.05 -24.11
N PHE A 97 -26.13 18.68 -22.92
CA PHE A 97 -27.48 18.16 -22.76
C PHE A 97 -28.56 19.15 -23.20
N VAL A 98 -28.41 20.44 -22.85
CA VAL A 98 -29.34 21.49 -23.28
C VAL A 98 -29.32 21.63 -24.81
N LEU A 99 -28.14 21.59 -25.43
CA LEU A 99 -28.01 21.61 -26.89
C LEU A 99 -28.68 20.39 -27.54
N LEU A 100 -28.50 19.19 -26.99
CA LEU A 100 -29.13 17.98 -27.50
C LEU A 100 -30.67 18.06 -27.40
N ILE A 101 -31.19 18.54 -26.27
CA ILE A 101 -32.64 18.76 -26.09
C ILE A 101 -33.16 19.79 -27.10
N TYR A 102 -32.41 20.88 -27.30
CA TYR A 102 -32.79 21.93 -28.25
C TYR A 102 -32.87 21.39 -29.69
N VAL A 103 -31.88 20.62 -30.13
CA VAL A 103 -31.87 19.99 -31.47
C VAL A 103 -33.04 19.00 -31.63
N LEU A 104 -33.28 18.16 -30.61
CA LEU A 104 -34.42 17.23 -30.59
C LEU A 104 -35.76 17.95 -30.76
N TRP A 105 -35.93 19.08 -30.07
CA TRP A 105 -37.17 19.85 -30.11
C TRP A 105 -37.37 20.61 -31.43
N GLN A 106 -36.29 21.15 -32.01
CA GLN A 106 -36.36 21.92 -33.25
C GLN A 106 -36.59 21.03 -34.48
N GLU A 107 -35.97 19.85 -34.54
CA GLU A 107 -36.02 19.03 -35.76
C GLU A 107 -37.14 18.00 -35.78
N ASN A 108 -37.76 17.64 -34.65
CA ASN A 108 -38.85 16.65 -34.51
C ASN A 108 -38.63 15.32 -35.26
N SER A 109 -37.40 15.06 -35.72
CA SER A 109 -37.04 14.05 -36.73
C SER A 109 -35.90 13.13 -36.29
N ILE A 110 -35.29 13.40 -35.13
CA ILE A 110 -34.30 12.52 -34.53
C ILE A 110 -35.03 11.66 -33.49
N THR A 111 -35.35 10.41 -33.88
CA THR A 111 -35.86 9.40 -32.95
C THR A 111 -34.80 9.04 -31.90
N VAL A 112 -35.23 8.62 -30.71
CA VAL A 112 -34.34 8.22 -29.59
C VAL A 112 -33.31 7.17 -30.03
N ASP A 113 -33.65 6.34 -31.01
CA ASP A 113 -32.77 5.34 -31.63
C ASP A 113 -31.57 5.95 -32.37
N GLY A 114 -31.69 7.16 -32.93
CA GLY A 114 -30.59 7.89 -33.54
C GLY A 114 -29.56 8.40 -32.53
N LEU A 115 -30.00 8.71 -31.32
CA LEU A 115 -29.13 9.17 -30.22
C LEU A 115 -28.38 8.03 -29.52
N LEU A 116 -28.95 6.83 -29.50
CA LEU A 116 -28.32 5.61 -28.97
C LEU A 116 -27.42 4.90 -30.00
N GLY A 117 -27.29 5.45 -31.22
CA GLY A 117 -26.55 4.81 -32.32
C GLY A 117 -27.23 3.58 -32.90
N LEU A 118 -28.51 3.35 -32.59
CA LEU A 118 -29.30 2.20 -33.05
C LEU A 118 -29.96 2.45 -34.42
N ALA A 119 -30.01 3.70 -34.89
CA ALA A 119 -30.61 4.05 -36.19
C ALA A 119 -29.91 3.43 -37.42
N GLY A 120 -28.75 2.80 -37.25
CA GLY A 120 -28.03 2.08 -38.31
C GLY A 120 -28.38 0.60 -38.45
N LEU A 121 -29.06 -0.02 -37.48
CA LEU A 121 -29.39 -1.44 -37.51
C LEU A 121 -30.72 -1.66 -38.23
N LYS A 122 -30.69 -1.65 -39.57
CA LYS A 122 -31.81 -2.18 -40.35
C LYS A 122 -31.94 -3.68 -40.05
N SER A 123 -33.17 -4.17 -39.84
CA SER A 123 -33.43 -5.59 -39.59
C SER A 123 -32.85 -6.50 -40.68
N ASP A 124 -32.66 -5.97 -41.88
CA ASP A 124 -32.10 -6.68 -43.03
C ASP A 124 -30.63 -7.10 -42.85
N ASP A 125 -29.85 -6.44 -41.97
CA ASP A 125 -28.46 -6.82 -41.69
C ASP A 125 -28.36 -8.08 -40.81
N PHE A 126 -29.39 -8.41 -40.03
CA PHE A 126 -29.42 -9.66 -39.26
C PHE A 126 -29.65 -10.89 -40.14
N THR A 127 -30.33 -10.72 -41.28
CA THR A 127 -30.60 -11.80 -42.23
C THR A 127 -29.34 -12.22 -42.99
N ASN A 128 -28.46 -11.28 -43.32
CA ASN A 128 -27.18 -11.56 -44.00
C ASN A 128 -26.13 -12.19 -43.08
N LEU A 129 -26.19 -11.96 -41.77
CA LEU A 129 -25.29 -12.60 -40.79
C LEU A 129 -25.66 -14.06 -40.50
N LEU A 130 -26.94 -14.43 -40.62
CA LEU A 130 -27.42 -15.81 -40.42
C LEU A 130 -27.40 -16.66 -41.70
N ALA A 131 -27.31 -16.05 -42.88
CA ALA A 131 -27.22 -16.77 -44.16
C ALA A 131 -25.78 -17.20 -44.53
N ASN A 132 -24.78 -16.80 -43.73
CA ASN A 132 -23.36 -17.11 -43.94
C ASN A 132 -22.78 -18.06 -42.86
N TYR A 133 -23.63 -18.82 -42.17
CA TYR A 133 -23.25 -19.93 -41.29
C TYR A 133 -23.94 -21.22 -41.70
#